data_AF-A0A132BVK0-F1
#
_entry.id   AF-A0A132BVK0-F1
#
_cell.length_a   1.000
_cell.length_b   1.000
_cell.length_c   1.000
_cell.angle_alpha   90.00
_cell.angle_beta   90.00
_cell.angle_gamma   90.00
#
_symmetry.space_group_name_H-M   'P 1'
#
loop_
_entity.id
_entity.type
_entity.pdbx_description
1 polymer ?
#
loop_
_entity_poly.entity_id
_entity_poly.type
_entity_poly.pdbx_seq_one_letter_code
_entity_poly.pdbx_strand_id
1 'polypeptide(L)'
;MNALATASLARAWLLVALGFAMFPNVDIWVAQQFYVPALGGFYLDHVKSLALLREVIWNLFHLVALVVILFGLQAWYSNQKLEIPGRFWAFCASLIVLGPVLLVNLGFKAHWGRARPAQIDSFGGEAQFTPALQFADECARNCSFVSGEAAAATVSAIIAGLVLWNVVPPHRRRPLVVVLISFVVIGASLRVMKGRHFLSDVVWAALMMMTLAVWLGRLFRLASALPRVTGQALRNDAGLFWGDIRLCLTPALRELARLLRGGRRLFALTLGRSLLARPKERRLALAPSTKRRPADVRPTPGSR
;
A
#
# COMPACT_ATOMS: atom_id res chain seq x y z
N MET A 1 -22.22 -2.69 19.51
CA MET A 1 -21.74 -1.34 19.13
C MET A 1 -22.89 -0.37 19.33
N ASN A 2 -22.74 0.57 20.25
CA ASN A 2 -23.87 1.24 20.90
C ASN A 2 -24.44 2.36 20.03
N ALA A 3 -25.75 2.65 20.15
CA ALA A 3 -26.44 3.76 19.47
C ALA A 3 -25.73 5.11 19.69
N LEU A 4 -25.10 5.27 20.86
CA LEU A 4 -24.27 6.41 21.23
C LEU A 4 -23.12 6.67 20.26
N ALA A 5 -22.41 5.63 19.78
CA ALA A 5 -21.28 5.80 18.87
C ALA A 5 -21.75 6.36 17.52
N THR A 6 -22.88 5.87 17.01
CA THR A 6 -23.49 6.41 15.79
C THR A 6 -24.03 7.82 15.96
N ALA A 7 -24.67 8.12 17.09
CA ALA A 7 -25.14 9.47 17.37
C ALA A 7 -23.98 10.47 17.48
N SER A 8 -22.86 10.08 18.08
CA SER A 8 -21.65 10.89 18.13
C SER A 8 -21.04 11.12 16.74
N LEU A 9 -20.96 10.08 15.91
CA LEU A 9 -20.47 10.24 14.53
C LEU A 9 -21.40 11.12 13.70
N ALA A 10 -22.72 10.94 13.79
CA ALA A 10 -23.68 11.77 13.07
C ALA A 10 -23.58 13.25 13.49
N ARG A 11 -23.42 13.52 14.79
CA ARG A 11 -23.15 14.88 15.29
C ARG A 11 -21.84 15.43 14.76
N ALA A 12 -20.77 14.63 14.74
CA ALA A 12 -19.48 15.06 14.20
C ALA A 12 -19.57 15.38 12.70
N TRP A 13 -20.27 14.54 11.91
CA TRP A 13 -20.57 14.80 10.50
C TRP A 13 -21.31 16.12 10.31
N LEU A 14 -22.37 16.35 11.08
CA LEU A 14 -23.17 17.57 10.99
C LEU A 14 -22.35 18.81 11.35
N LEU A 15 -21.60 18.76 12.45
CA LEU A 15 -20.78 19.90 12.90
C LEU A 15 -19.66 20.22 11.90
N VAL A 16 -19.00 19.19 11.35
CA VAL A 16 -17.94 19.38 10.34
C VAL A 16 -18.53 19.88 9.02
N ALA A 17 -19.66 19.34 8.58
CA ALA A 17 -20.36 19.81 7.38
C ALA A 17 -20.80 21.26 7.53
N LEU A 18 -21.46 21.60 8.62
CA LEU A 18 -21.90 22.97 8.89
C LEU A 18 -20.71 23.93 8.99
N GLY A 19 -19.66 23.53 9.72
CA GLY A 19 -18.46 24.35 9.90
C GLY A 19 -17.77 24.69 8.58
N PHE A 20 -17.49 23.70 7.74
CA PHE A 20 -16.84 23.93 6.45
C PHE A 20 -17.77 24.51 5.37
N ALA A 21 -19.09 24.33 5.49
CA ALA A 21 -20.05 24.97 4.59
C ALA A 21 -20.23 26.46 4.92
N MET A 22 -20.29 26.82 6.21
CA MET A 22 -20.43 28.22 6.64
C MET A 22 -19.12 29.00 6.56
N PHE A 23 -17.98 28.35 6.80
CA PHE A 23 -16.67 28.98 6.85
C PHE A 23 -15.65 28.27 5.95
N PRO A 24 -15.86 28.25 4.62
CA PRO A 24 -14.95 27.57 3.69
C PRO A 24 -13.54 28.17 3.69
N ASN A 25 -13.42 29.46 4.02
CA ASN A 25 -12.14 30.17 4.09
C ASN A 25 -11.18 29.64 5.17
N VAL A 26 -11.66 28.81 6.12
CA VAL A 26 -10.77 28.12 7.08
C VAL A 26 -9.73 27.26 6.35
N ASP A 27 -10.11 26.62 5.24
CA ASP A 27 -9.18 25.82 4.44
C ASP A 27 -8.03 26.67 3.87
N ILE A 28 -8.36 27.85 3.32
CA ILE A 28 -7.37 28.81 2.80
C ILE A 28 -6.52 29.33 3.95
N TRP A 29 -7.14 29.78 5.04
CA TRP A 29 -6.44 30.36 6.19
C TRP A 29 -5.43 29.38 6.79
N VAL A 30 -5.79 28.10 6.96
CA VAL A 30 -4.86 27.07 7.45
C VAL A 30 -3.73 26.82 6.45
N ALA A 31 -4.03 26.73 5.16
CA ALA A 31 -3.00 26.52 4.13
C ALA A 31 -2.02 27.71 4.03
N GLN A 32 -2.52 28.94 4.20
CA GLN A 32 -1.71 30.16 4.22
C GLN A 32 -0.62 30.14 5.29
N GLN A 33 -0.85 29.49 6.44
CA GLN A 33 0.15 29.43 7.52
C GLN A 33 1.44 28.68 7.10
N PHE A 34 1.38 27.88 6.04
CA PHE A 34 2.51 27.08 5.54
C PHE A 34 3.03 27.54 4.18
N TYR A 35 2.42 28.59 3.62
CA TYR A 35 2.80 29.15 2.33
C TYR A 35 3.69 30.38 2.55
N VAL A 36 4.88 30.38 1.96
CA VAL A 36 5.81 31.51 2.02
C VAL A 36 6.14 31.95 0.60
N PRO A 37 5.58 33.08 0.11
CA PRO A 37 5.81 33.56 -1.25
C PRO A 37 7.31 33.76 -1.55
N ALA A 38 8.05 34.31 -0.58
CA ALA A 38 9.49 34.57 -0.71
C ALA A 38 10.36 33.31 -0.89
N LEU A 39 9.87 32.14 -0.47
CA LEU A 39 10.55 30.85 -0.61
C LEU A 39 10.03 30.02 -1.79
N GLY A 40 9.20 30.61 -2.65
CA GLY A 40 8.65 29.95 -3.83
C GLY A 40 7.53 28.95 -3.53
N GLY A 41 6.85 29.06 -2.38
CA GLY A 41 5.62 28.33 -2.09
C GLY A 41 5.60 27.56 -0.77
N PHE A 42 5.03 26.34 -0.79
CA PHE A 42 4.97 25.45 0.38
C PHE A 42 6.34 24.84 0.69
N TYR A 43 7.23 25.62 1.33
CA TYR A 43 8.64 25.27 1.55
C TYR A 43 8.85 23.92 2.25
N LEU A 44 7.90 23.50 3.09
CA LEU A 44 7.92 22.23 3.82
C LEU A 44 7.84 20.99 2.91
N ASP A 45 7.42 21.14 1.65
CA ASP A 45 7.44 20.05 0.69
C ASP A 45 8.87 19.57 0.39
N HIS A 46 9.83 20.49 0.38
CA HIS A 46 11.25 20.23 0.08
C HIS A 46 12.07 19.73 1.29
N VAL A 47 11.49 19.72 2.49
CA VAL A 47 12.19 19.29 3.71
C VAL A 47 12.29 17.77 3.74
N LYS A 48 13.53 17.26 3.58
CA LYS A 48 13.83 15.82 3.51
C LYS A 48 13.38 15.03 4.75
N SER A 49 13.51 15.58 5.95
CA SER A 49 13.09 14.91 7.19
C SER A 49 11.57 14.68 7.24
N LEU A 50 10.78 15.62 6.72
CA LEU A 50 9.32 15.46 6.61
C LEU A 50 8.93 14.48 5.50
N ALA A 51 9.72 14.39 4.43
CA ALA A 51 9.55 13.33 3.43
C ALA A 51 9.82 11.94 4.03
N LEU A 52 10.90 11.78 4.79
CA LEU A 52 11.23 10.54 5.49
C LEU A 52 10.13 10.16 6.50
N LEU A 53 9.65 11.12 7.30
CA LEU A 53 8.57 10.87 8.26
C LEU A 53 7.29 10.39 7.56
N ARG A 54 6.93 11.01 6.42
CA ARG A 54 5.82 10.56 5.59
C ARG A 54 6.03 9.13 5.09
N GLU A 55 7.23 8.80 4.59
CA GLU A 55 7.55 7.45 4.13
C GLU A 55 7.43 6.42 5.25
N VAL A 56 7.86 6.74 6.48
CA VAL A 56 7.66 5.88 7.65
C VAL A 56 6.17 5.63 7.90
N ILE A 57 5.34 6.67 7.88
CA ILE A 57 3.88 6.54 8.06
C ILE A 57 3.27 5.66 6.95
N TRP A 58 3.71 5.84 5.71
CA TRP A 58 3.24 5.06 4.57
C TRP A 58 3.68 3.59 4.66
N ASN A 59 4.91 3.34 5.09
CA ASN A 59 5.43 1.99 5.32
C ASN A 59 4.72 1.29 6.49
N LEU A 60 4.33 2.02 7.53
CA LEU A 60 3.49 1.48 8.60
C LEU A 60 2.10 1.07 8.07
N PHE A 61 1.50 1.83 7.16
CA PHE A 61 0.26 1.40 6.49
C PHE A 61 0.47 0.13 5.67
N HIS A 62 1.55 0.04 4.88
CA HIS A 62 1.88 -1.19 4.15
C HIS A 62 2.09 -2.39 5.06
N LEU A 63 2.73 -2.19 6.21
CA LEU A 63 2.92 -3.24 7.21
C LEU A 63 1.57 -3.72 7.77
N VAL A 64 0.66 -2.81 8.11
CA VAL A 64 -0.69 -3.16 8.56
C VAL A 64 -1.44 -3.93 7.47
N ALA A 65 -1.40 -3.45 6.23
CA ALA A 65 -2.03 -4.12 5.10
C ALA A 65 -1.46 -5.53 4.87
N LEU A 66 -0.12 -5.68 4.95
CA LEU A 66 0.55 -6.97 4.82
C LEU A 66 0.10 -7.93 5.93
N VAL A 67 0.10 -7.50 7.19
CA VAL A 67 -0.38 -8.34 8.31
C VAL A 67 -1.82 -8.79 8.06
N VAL A 68 -2.71 -7.88 7.65
CA VAL A 68 -4.11 -8.21 7.35
C VAL A 68 -4.22 -9.23 6.22
N ILE A 69 -3.41 -9.08 5.16
CA ILE A 69 -3.38 -10.03 4.03
C ILE A 69 -2.90 -11.41 4.51
N LEU A 70 -1.79 -11.47 5.24
CA LEU A 70 -1.20 -12.75 5.66
C LEU A 70 -2.16 -13.54 6.57
N PHE A 71 -2.70 -12.91 7.61
CA PHE A 71 -3.64 -13.58 8.51
C PHE A 71 -5.01 -13.79 7.87
N GLY A 72 -5.43 -12.93 6.93
CA GLY A 72 -6.64 -13.14 6.13
C GLY A 72 -6.54 -14.36 5.23
N LEU A 73 -5.42 -14.53 4.52
CA LEU A 73 -5.13 -15.71 3.70
C LEU A 73 -5.02 -16.96 4.56
N GLN A 74 -4.38 -16.88 5.73
CA GLN A 74 -4.34 -17.98 6.69
C GLN A 74 -5.76 -18.38 7.10
N ALA A 75 -6.61 -17.43 7.45
CA ALA A 75 -7.98 -17.72 7.85
C ALA A 75 -8.85 -18.27 6.71
N TRP A 76 -8.46 -18.02 5.46
CA TRP A 76 -9.14 -18.56 4.29
C TRP A 76 -8.70 -20.00 3.98
N TYR A 77 -7.41 -20.30 4.09
CA TYR A 77 -6.84 -21.57 3.60
C TYR A 77 -6.54 -22.58 4.71
N SER A 78 -6.30 -22.14 5.94
CA SER A 78 -5.92 -23.06 7.03
C SER A 78 -7.11 -23.90 7.45
N ASN A 79 -6.93 -25.22 7.45
CA ASN A 79 -7.91 -26.19 7.99
C ASN A 79 -7.85 -26.26 9.53
N GLN A 80 -6.92 -25.52 10.15
CA GLN A 80 -6.77 -25.49 11.60
C GLN A 80 -7.75 -24.51 12.23
N LYS A 81 -8.22 -24.81 13.45
CA LYS A 81 -9.10 -23.90 14.19
C LYS A 81 -8.29 -22.71 14.71
N LEU A 82 -8.35 -21.59 14.01
CA LEU A 82 -7.74 -20.34 14.45
C LEU A 82 -8.43 -19.75 15.69
N GLU A 83 -7.66 -19.12 16.56
CA GLU A 83 -8.18 -18.45 17.76
C GLU A 83 -8.85 -17.13 17.39
N ILE A 84 -8.27 -16.37 16.45
CA ILE A 84 -8.86 -15.15 15.92
C ILE A 84 -9.84 -15.53 14.79
N PRO A 85 -11.14 -15.17 14.90
CA PRO A 85 -12.11 -15.48 13.86
C PRO A 85 -11.72 -14.85 12.51
N GLY A 86 -11.76 -15.61 11.41
CA GLY A 86 -11.42 -15.10 10.08
C GLY A 86 -12.23 -13.86 9.64
N ARG A 87 -13.47 -13.72 10.13
CA ARG A 87 -14.30 -12.51 9.93
C ARG A 87 -13.68 -11.22 10.47
N PHE A 88 -12.79 -11.30 11.47
CA PHE A 88 -12.03 -10.13 11.96
C PHE A 88 -11.05 -9.66 10.88
N TRP A 89 -10.29 -10.58 10.29
CA TRP A 89 -9.37 -10.27 9.20
C TRP A 89 -10.11 -9.84 7.93
N ALA A 90 -11.26 -10.45 7.64
CA ALA A 90 -12.15 -10.02 6.56
C ALA A 90 -12.68 -8.59 6.78
N PHE A 91 -13.04 -8.22 8.02
CA PHE A 91 -13.38 -6.85 8.38
C PHE A 91 -12.21 -5.88 8.11
N CYS A 92 -11.01 -6.21 8.60
CA CYS A 92 -9.83 -5.36 8.41
C CYS A 92 -9.50 -5.19 6.91
N ALA A 93 -9.54 -6.28 6.14
CA ALA A 93 -9.31 -6.26 4.70
C ALA A 93 -10.37 -5.40 3.98
N SER A 94 -11.64 -5.60 4.33
CA SER A 94 -12.76 -4.82 3.78
C SER A 94 -12.60 -3.32 4.09
N LEU A 95 -12.14 -2.96 5.29
CA LEU A 95 -11.94 -1.57 5.67
C LEU A 95 -10.82 -0.90 4.84
N ILE A 96 -9.73 -1.61 4.57
CA ILE A 96 -8.62 -1.12 3.72
C ILE A 96 -9.07 -1.00 2.26
N VAL A 97 -9.73 -2.03 1.73
CA VAL A 97 -10.15 -2.05 0.32
C VAL A 97 -11.26 -1.05 0.07
N LEU A 98 -12.36 -1.11 0.83
CA LEU A 98 -13.50 -0.23 0.60
C LEU A 98 -13.19 1.22 0.96
N GLY A 99 -12.33 1.49 1.94
CA GLY A 99 -12.00 2.83 2.40
C GLY A 99 -10.95 3.53 1.53
N PRO A 100 -9.65 3.43 1.85
CA PRO A 100 -8.60 4.13 1.11
C PRO A 100 -8.52 3.78 -0.39
N VAL A 101 -8.72 2.51 -0.77
CA VAL A 101 -8.56 2.08 -2.16
C VAL A 101 -9.76 2.47 -3.01
N LEU A 102 -10.96 1.98 -2.68
CA LEU A 102 -12.15 2.25 -3.50
C LEU A 102 -12.73 3.64 -3.23
N LEU A 103 -13.19 3.92 -2.01
CA LEU A 103 -13.91 5.15 -1.71
C LEU A 103 -13.06 6.40 -1.98
N VAL A 104 -11.82 6.41 -1.49
CA VAL A 104 -10.98 7.61 -1.59
C VAL A 104 -10.25 7.70 -2.92
N ASN A 105 -9.45 6.69 -3.29
CA ASN A 105 -8.60 6.78 -4.48
C ASN A 105 -9.37 6.61 -5.79
N LEU A 106 -10.30 5.65 -5.88
CA LEU A 106 -11.07 5.43 -7.11
C LEU A 106 -12.37 6.26 -7.16
N GLY A 107 -12.98 6.55 -6.02
CA GLY A 107 -14.16 7.38 -5.92
C GLY A 107 -13.83 8.88 -5.93
N PHE A 108 -13.58 9.44 -4.75
CA PHE A 108 -13.45 10.90 -4.60
C PHE A 108 -12.32 11.50 -5.44
N LYS A 109 -11.12 10.94 -5.40
CA LYS A 109 -9.97 11.53 -6.11
C LYS A 109 -10.07 11.54 -7.63
N ALA A 110 -10.90 10.68 -8.19
CA ALA A 110 -11.12 10.60 -9.64
C ALA A 110 -12.27 11.49 -10.11
N HIS A 111 -13.18 11.89 -9.22
CA HIS A 111 -14.47 12.46 -9.61
C HIS A 111 -14.85 13.78 -8.90
N TRP A 112 -14.10 14.22 -7.88
CA TRP A 112 -14.47 15.42 -7.13
C TRP A 112 -13.98 16.74 -7.76
N GLY A 113 -12.90 16.68 -8.55
CA GLY A 113 -12.34 17.79 -9.32
C GLY A 113 -11.78 18.97 -8.51
N ARG A 114 -11.78 18.92 -7.17
CA ARG A 114 -11.17 19.96 -6.33
C ARG A 114 -9.64 20.01 -6.44
N ALA A 115 -9.09 21.15 -6.84
CA ALA A 115 -7.65 21.41 -6.88
C ALA A 115 -6.98 21.39 -5.48
N ARG A 116 -5.68 21.16 -5.44
CA ARG A 116 -4.88 21.16 -4.19
C ARG A 116 -4.47 22.60 -3.81
N PRO A 117 -4.13 22.86 -2.52
CA PRO A 117 -3.64 24.18 -2.12
C PRO A 117 -2.48 24.69 -2.99
N ALA A 118 -1.48 23.87 -3.27
CA ALA A 118 -0.35 24.27 -4.12
C ALA A 118 -0.70 24.54 -5.61
N GLN A 119 -1.96 24.36 -6.03
CA GLN A 119 -2.41 24.53 -7.40
C GLN A 119 -3.37 25.70 -7.60
N ILE A 120 -3.87 26.31 -6.51
CA ILE A 120 -4.82 27.41 -6.62
C ILE A 120 -4.13 28.77 -6.74
N ASP A 121 -4.81 29.73 -7.36
CA ASP A 121 -4.37 31.11 -7.59
C ASP A 121 -3.84 31.81 -6.34
N SER A 122 -4.49 31.59 -5.20
CA SER A 122 -4.18 32.18 -3.90
C SER A 122 -2.80 31.75 -3.37
N PHE A 123 -2.23 30.68 -3.95
CA PHE A 123 -0.92 30.15 -3.61
C PHE A 123 0.02 30.07 -4.83
N GLY A 124 -0.23 30.87 -5.87
CA GLY A 124 0.62 30.97 -7.06
C GLY A 124 0.39 29.87 -8.11
N GLY A 125 -0.73 29.15 -8.03
CA GLY A 125 -1.21 28.28 -9.10
C GLY A 125 -2.21 28.99 -10.03
N GLU A 126 -2.96 28.20 -10.81
CA GLU A 126 -3.90 28.72 -11.81
C GLU A 126 -5.35 28.31 -11.52
N ALA A 127 -5.57 27.31 -10.67
CA ALA A 127 -6.89 26.80 -10.35
C ALA A 127 -7.66 27.71 -9.38
N GLN A 128 -8.98 27.60 -9.39
CA GLN A 128 -9.83 28.30 -8.43
C GLN A 128 -10.03 27.48 -7.16
N PHE A 129 -10.16 28.18 -6.02
CA PHE A 129 -10.52 27.52 -4.77
C PHE A 129 -11.98 27.04 -4.80
N THR A 130 -12.21 25.79 -4.38
CA THR A 130 -13.56 25.22 -4.24
C THR A 130 -13.77 24.66 -2.83
N PRO A 131 -14.90 24.95 -2.15
CA PRO A 131 -15.27 24.35 -0.86
C PRO A 131 -15.38 22.81 -0.89
N ALA A 132 -15.31 22.16 0.28
CA ALA A 132 -15.05 20.71 0.37
C ALA A 132 -16.22 19.86 -0.12
N LEU A 133 -17.44 20.33 0.15
CA LEU A 133 -18.68 19.63 -0.19
C LEU A 133 -19.26 20.07 -1.54
N GLN A 134 -18.45 20.72 -2.38
CA GLN A 134 -18.83 21.15 -3.72
C GLN A 134 -17.98 20.41 -4.75
N PHE A 135 -18.63 19.94 -5.82
CA PHE A 135 -17.94 19.41 -7.00
C PHE A 135 -17.29 20.56 -7.76
N ALA A 136 -16.12 20.29 -8.36
CA ALA A 136 -15.39 21.25 -9.19
C ALA A 136 -14.89 20.60 -10.48
N ASP A 137 -14.38 21.40 -11.40
CA ASP A 137 -13.65 20.94 -12.59
C ASP A 137 -12.23 21.55 -12.65
N GLU A 138 -11.65 21.77 -11.48
CA GLU A 138 -10.34 22.41 -11.29
C GLU A 138 -9.17 21.40 -11.31
N CYS A 139 -9.49 20.11 -11.48
CA CYS A 139 -8.53 19.03 -11.45
C CYS A 139 -9.04 17.79 -12.20
N ALA A 140 -8.23 17.30 -13.15
CA ALA A 140 -8.59 16.13 -13.97
C ALA A 140 -8.34 14.77 -13.29
N ARG A 141 -7.34 14.65 -12.39
CA ARG A 141 -7.00 13.38 -11.72
C ARG A 141 -6.19 13.56 -10.44
N ASN A 142 -6.32 12.60 -9.52
CA ASN A 142 -5.60 12.59 -8.23
C ASN A 142 -5.82 13.88 -7.44
N CYS A 143 -7.09 14.32 -7.39
CA CYS A 143 -7.49 15.60 -6.83
C CYS A 143 -7.35 15.64 -5.30
N SER A 144 -7.61 16.81 -4.72
CA SER A 144 -7.35 17.04 -3.30
C SER A 144 -8.34 16.33 -2.39
N PHE A 145 -9.62 16.36 -2.72
CA PHE A 145 -10.66 15.73 -1.90
C PHE A 145 -10.87 14.27 -2.34
N VAL A 146 -10.83 13.27 -1.44
CA VAL A 146 -10.47 13.28 -0.02
C VAL A 146 -9.01 12.85 0.15
N SER A 147 -8.37 13.16 1.29
CA SER A 147 -6.97 12.78 1.53
C SER A 147 -6.78 11.27 1.70
N GLY A 148 -6.12 10.63 0.72
CA GLY A 148 -5.77 9.20 0.76
C GLY A 148 -4.79 8.83 1.87
N GLU A 149 -3.82 9.71 2.17
CA GLU A 149 -2.84 9.46 3.25
C GLU A 149 -3.49 9.59 4.64
N ALA A 150 -4.38 10.56 4.84
CA ALA A 150 -5.15 10.66 6.08
C ALA A 150 -6.12 9.47 6.25
N ALA A 151 -6.76 9.02 5.16
CA ALA A 151 -7.60 7.83 5.18
C ALA A 151 -6.81 6.56 5.55
N ALA A 152 -5.65 6.35 4.93
CA ALA A 152 -4.75 5.24 5.22
C ALA A 152 -4.26 5.27 6.68
N ALA A 153 -3.84 6.44 7.17
CA ALA A 153 -3.42 6.60 8.57
C ALA A 153 -4.57 6.31 9.54
N THR A 154 -5.79 6.78 9.25
CA THR A 154 -6.97 6.53 10.08
C THR A 154 -7.32 5.04 10.14
N VAL A 155 -7.35 4.36 9.00
CA VAL A 155 -7.64 2.91 8.96
C VAL A 155 -6.54 2.12 9.68
N SER A 156 -5.27 2.45 9.48
CA SER A 156 -4.16 1.84 10.21
C SER A 156 -4.31 2.00 11.72
N ALA A 157 -4.65 3.21 12.19
CA ALA A 157 -4.85 3.49 13.61
C ALA A 157 -6.04 2.71 14.19
N ILE A 158 -7.14 2.58 13.43
CA ILE A 158 -8.30 1.78 13.83
C ILE A 158 -7.90 0.31 13.97
N ILE A 159 -7.27 -0.27 12.94
CA ILE A 159 -6.88 -1.69 12.93
C ILE A 159 -5.86 -1.96 14.04
N ALA A 160 -4.81 -1.15 14.16
CA ALA A 160 -3.81 -1.28 15.21
C ALA A 160 -4.44 -1.14 16.60
N GLY A 161 -5.37 -0.19 16.78
CA GLY A 161 -6.13 -0.04 18.01
C GLY A 161 -6.93 -1.29 18.37
N LEU A 162 -7.64 -1.87 17.41
CA LEU A 162 -8.43 -3.10 17.61
C LEU A 162 -7.55 -4.32 17.96
N VAL A 163 -6.40 -4.46 17.30
CA VAL A 163 -5.46 -5.56 17.55
C VAL A 163 -4.78 -5.39 18.92
N LEU A 164 -4.34 -4.18 19.26
CA LEU A 164 -3.56 -3.91 20.47
C LEU A 164 -4.41 -3.75 21.72
N TRP A 165 -5.72 -3.54 21.61
CA TRP A 165 -6.61 -3.20 22.74
C TRP A 165 -6.57 -4.21 23.90
N ASN A 166 -6.54 -5.51 23.58
CA ASN A 166 -6.46 -6.59 24.57
C ASN A 166 -5.04 -7.16 24.72
N VAL A 167 -4.06 -6.64 23.97
CA VAL A 167 -2.64 -6.94 24.16
C VAL A 167 -2.06 -6.04 25.25
N VAL A 168 -2.48 -4.78 25.25
CA VAL A 168 -1.99 -3.75 26.16
C VAL A 168 -2.80 -3.77 27.46
N PRO A 169 -2.15 -3.67 28.64
CA PRO A 169 -2.86 -3.69 29.92
C PRO A 169 -3.78 -2.47 30.07
N PRO A 170 -4.87 -2.56 30.87
CA PRO A 170 -5.89 -1.50 30.95
C PRO A 170 -5.34 -0.10 31.24
N HIS A 171 -4.34 0.02 32.12
CA HIS A 171 -3.72 1.31 32.47
C HIS A 171 -2.96 1.98 31.31
N ARG A 172 -2.54 1.22 30.29
CA ARG A 172 -1.87 1.73 29.08
C ARG A 172 -2.81 1.94 27.89
N ARG A 173 -4.11 1.70 28.02
CA ARG A 173 -5.07 1.92 26.92
C ARG A 173 -5.25 3.40 26.58
N ARG A 174 -5.23 4.29 27.59
CA ARG A 174 -5.27 5.74 27.37
C ARG A 174 -4.06 6.23 26.56
N PRO A 175 -2.80 5.96 26.95
CA PRO A 175 -1.66 6.37 26.14
C PRO A 175 -1.63 5.70 24.77
N LEU A 176 -2.11 4.46 24.63
CA LEU A 176 -2.28 3.84 23.30
C LEU A 176 -3.20 4.67 22.41
N VAL A 177 -4.37 5.10 22.91
CA VAL A 177 -5.30 5.95 22.15
C VAL A 177 -4.64 7.28 21.77
N VAL A 178 -3.91 7.92 22.68
CA VAL A 178 -3.16 9.16 22.39
C VAL A 178 -2.15 8.94 21.26
N VAL A 179 -1.35 7.87 21.31
CA VAL A 179 -0.37 7.54 20.26
C VAL A 179 -1.05 7.31 18.91
N LEU A 180 -2.17 6.58 18.88
CA LEU A 180 -2.91 6.30 17.65
C LEU A 180 -3.52 7.57 17.05
N ILE A 181 -4.09 8.45 17.89
CA ILE A 181 -4.62 9.75 17.44
C ILE A 181 -3.47 10.63 16.93
N SER A 182 -2.37 10.72 17.67
CA SER A 182 -1.19 11.48 17.24
C SER A 182 -0.65 10.98 15.90
N PHE A 183 -0.61 9.67 15.67
CA PHE A 183 -0.22 9.09 14.38
C PHE A 183 -1.11 9.59 13.23
N VAL A 184 -2.43 9.61 13.41
CA VAL A 184 -3.36 10.13 12.41
C VAL A 184 -3.18 11.63 12.19
N VAL A 185 -3.09 12.40 13.29
CA VAL A 185 -2.94 13.86 13.24
C VAL A 185 -1.63 14.26 12.56
N ILE A 186 -0.51 13.61 12.88
CA ILE A 186 0.78 13.85 12.25
C ILE A 186 0.74 13.47 10.76
N GLY A 187 0.18 12.30 10.42
CA GLY A 187 0.04 11.88 9.03
C GLY A 187 -0.81 12.85 8.20
N ALA A 188 -1.91 13.34 8.76
CA ALA A 188 -2.77 14.33 8.14
C ALA A 188 -2.10 15.71 8.03
N SER A 189 -1.45 16.19 9.09
CA SER A 189 -0.84 17.53 9.12
C SER A 189 0.28 17.65 8.11
N LEU A 190 1.10 16.61 7.92
CA LEU A 190 2.15 16.60 6.89
C LEU A 190 1.61 16.86 5.48
N ARG A 191 0.35 16.48 5.20
CA ARG A 191 -0.29 16.74 3.90
C ARG A 191 -0.72 18.19 3.74
N VAL A 192 -1.23 18.76 4.82
CA VAL A 192 -1.68 20.15 4.88
C VAL A 192 -0.49 21.09 4.81
N MET A 193 0.53 20.82 5.62
CA MET A 193 1.79 21.58 5.69
C MET A 193 2.53 21.64 4.35
N LYS A 194 2.42 20.59 3.53
CA LYS A 194 3.04 20.52 2.19
C LYS A 194 2.13 21.04 1.06
N GLY A 195 0.99 21.64 1.39
CA GLY A 195 0.04 22.17 0.41
C GLY A 195 -0.58 21.10 -0.51
N ARG A 196 -0.62 19.83 -0.07
CA ARG A 196 -1.17 18.72 -0.88
C ARG A 196 -2.65 18.50 -0.64
N HIS A 197 -3.14 18.88 0.53
CA HIS A 197 -4.54 18.75 0.96
C HIS A 197 -4.93 19.93 1.85
N PHE A 198 -6.20 20.31 1.81
CA PHE A 198 -6.79 21.24 2.76
C PHE A 198 -7.12 20.55 4.08
N LEU A 199 -7.43 21.35 5.11
CA LEU A 199 -7.82 20.82 6.43
C LEU A 199 -9.11 19.99 6.32
N SER A 200 -10.10 20.48 5.58
CA SER A 200 -11.35 19.78 5.34
C SER A 200 -11.12 18.40 4.70
N ASP A 201 -10.22 18.27 3.73
CA ASP A 201 -9.92 17.00 3.05
C ASP A 201 -9.45 15.92 4.03
N VAL A 202 -8.63 16.29 5.03
CA VAL A 202 -8.10 15.32 6.00
C VAL A 202 -9.10 15.01 7.11
N VAL A 203 -9.93 15.98 7.52
CA VAL A 203 -11.01 15.76 8.50
C VAL A 203 -12.10 14.86 7.91
N TRP A 204 -12.50 15.12 6.65
CA TRP A 204 -13.47 14.30 5.93
C TRP A 204 -12.94 12.87 5.71
N ALA A 205 -11.65 12.72 5.42
CA ALA A 205 -11.02 11.40 5.35
C ALA A 205 -11.23 10.60 6.63
N ALA A 206 -10.90 11.20 7.77
CA ALA A 206 -11.01 10.53 9.07
C ALA A 206 -12.48 10.18 9.39
N LEU A 207 -13.41 11.10 9.17
CA LEU A 207 -14.85 10.87 9.40
C LEU A 207 -15.41 9.75 8.54
N MET A 208 -15.09 9.73 7.24
CA MET A 208 -15.52 8.68 6.32
C MET A 208 -14.97 7.32 6.75
N MET A 209 -13.68 7.23 7.09
CA MET A 209 -13.06 5.98 7.54
C MET A 209 -13.65 5.47 8.87
N MET A 210 -13.89 6.35 9.84
CA MET A 210 -14.54 5.98 11.10
C MET A 210 -15.98 5.50 10.89
N THR A 211 -16.71 6.14 9.98
CA THR A 211 -18.09 5.76 9.65
C THR A 211 -18.13 4.40 8.97
N LEU A 212 -17.25 4.17 8.00
CA LEU A 212 -17.10 2.89 7.33
C LEU A 212 -16.71 1.78 8.33
N ALA A 213 -15.78 2.05 9.24
CA ALA A 213 -15.38 1.10 10.28
C ALA A 213 -16.56 0.74 11.22
N VAL A 214 -17.40 1.72 11.58
CA VAL A 214 -18.59 1.45 12.39
C VAL A 214 -19.61 0.59 11.65
N TRP A 215 -19.85 0.90 10.37
CA TRP A 215 -20.80 0.17 9.54
C TRP A 215 -20.33 -1.28 9.27
N LEU A 216 -19.08 -1.45 8.82
CA LEU A 216 -18.49 -2.78 8.63
C LEU A 216 -18.37 -3.54 9.96
N GLY A 217 -18.10 -2.85 11.07
CA GLY A 217 -18.01 -3.47 12.39
C GLY A 217 -19.33 -4.12 12.81
N ARG A 218 -20.47 -3.54 12.40
CA ARG A 218 -21.79 -4.16 12.58
C ARG A 218 -22.00 -5.34 11.64
N LEU A 219 -21.69 -5.17 10.35
CA LEU A 219 -21.85 -6.20 9.32
C LEU A 219 -21.07 -7.48 9.67
N PHE A 220 -19.81 -7.35 10.08
CA PHE A 220 -18.94 -8.46 10.46
C PHE A 220 -19.11 -8.90 11.92
N ARG A 221 -20.07 -8.34 12.67
CA ARG A 221 -20.35 -8.64 14.08
C ARG A 221 -19.10 -8.53 14.96
N LEU A 222 -18.30 -7.48 14.73
CA LEU A 222 -16.98 -7.25 15.31
C LEU A 222 -16.98 -7.32 16.85
N ALA A 223 -18.07 -6.87 17.50
CA ALA A 223 -18.22 -6.92 18.96
C ALA A 223 -18.05 -8.34 19.55
N SER A 224 -18.43 -9.37 18.79
CA SER A 224 -18.28 -10.78 19.21
C SER A 224 -16.93 -11.39 18.84
N ALA A 225 -16.18 -10.76 17.92
CA ALA A 225 -14.85 -11.21 17.52
C ALA A 225 -13.75 -10.56 18.37
N LEU A 226 -13.93 -9.28 18.74
CA LEU A 226 -12.90 -8.48 19.40
C LEU A 226 -12.36 -9.07 20.72
N PRO A 227 -13.16 -9.70 21.61
CA PRO A 227 -12.63 -10.33 22.82
C PRO A 227 -11.66 -11.48 22.56
N ARG A 228 -11.73 -12.10 21.37
CA ARG A 228 -10.83 -13.19 20.97
C ARG A 228 -9.49 -12.68 20.42
N VAL A 229 -9.41 -11.41 20.04
CA VAL A 229 -8.17 -10.79 19.56
C VAL A 229 -7.33 -10.46 20.77
N THR A 230 -6.47 -11.40 21.17
CA THR A 230 -5.55 -11.26 22.32
C THR A 230 -4.12 -11.49 21.87
N GLY A 231 -3.15 -11.07 22.70
CA GLY A 231 -1.74 -11.31 22.41
C GLY A 231 -1.40 -12.80 22.33
N GLN A 232 -2.05 -13.64 23.14
CA GLN A 232 -1.86 -15.09 23.08
C GLN A 232 -2.44 -15.67 21.78
N ALA A 233 -3.65 -15.28 21.41
CA ALA A 233 -4.28 -15.71 20.16
C ALA A 233 -3.46 -15.34 18.93
N LEU A 234 -2.94 -14.11 18.91
CA LEU A 234 -2.08 -13.65 17.82
C LEU A 234 -0.79 -14.48 17.73
N ARG A 235 -0.17 -14.82 18.87
CA ARG A 235 1.04 -15.67 18.90
C ARG A 235 0.74 -17.10 18.46
N ASN A 236 -0.37 -17.67 18.91
CA ASN A 236 -0.78 -19.04 18.56
C ASN A 236 -1.08 -19.14 17.06
N ASP A 237 -1.92 -18.24 16.53
CA ASP A 237 -2.25 -18.18 15.11
C ASP A 237 -1.00 -17.92 14.26
N ALA A 238 -0.07 -17.06 14.69
CA ALA A 238 1.21 -16.85 14.01
C ALA A 238 2.09 -18.11 14.03
N GLY A 239 2.09 -18.88 15.12
CA GLY A 239 2.79 -20.17 15.20
C GLY A 239 2.24 -21.17 14.18
N LEU A 240 0.91 -21.26 14.05
CA LEU A 240 0.25 -22.08 13.03
C LEU A 240 0.61 -21.62 11.62
N PHE A 241 0.64 -20.31 11.37
CA PHE A 241 1.00 -19.72 10.08
C PHE A 241 2.41 -20.16 9.66
N TRP A 242 3.39 -20.05 10.55
CA TRP A 242 4.76 -20.51 10.27
C TRP A 242 4.86 -22.03 10.12
N GLY A 243 4.04 -22.79 10.83
CA GLY A 243 3.90 -24.25 10.66
C GLY A 243 3.40 -24.60 9.25
N ASP A 244 2.30 -23.99 8.82
CA ASP A 244 1.68 -24.20 7.51
C ASP A 244 2.66 -23.81 6.37
N ILE A 245 3.38 -22.69 6.52
CA ILE A 245 4.44 -22.28 5.58
C ILE A 245 5.55 -23.32 5.48
N ARG A 246 6.04 -23.85 6.61
CA ARG A 246 7.09 -24.88 6.62
C ARG A 246 6.61 -26.16 5.95
N LEU A 247 5.36 -26.57 6.18
CA LEU A 247 4.77 -27.75 5.55
C LEU A 247 4.61 -27.58 4.04
N CYS A 248 4.30 -26.38 3.55
CA CYS A 248 4.20 -26.08 2.12
C CYS A 248 5.58 -25.98 1.44
N LEU A 249 6.55 -25.31 2.09
CA LEU A 249 7.88 -25.07 1.51
C LEU A 249 8.78 -26.31 1.53
N THR A 250 8.68 -27.17 2.55
CA THR A 250 9.61 -28.31 2.69
C THR A 250 9.57 -29.32 1.53
N PRO A 251 8.41 -29.73 0.97
CA PRO A 251 8.38 -30.59 -0.21
C PRO A 251 8.89 -29.88 -1.47
N ALA A 252 8.51 -28.62 -1.67
CA ALA A 252 8.95 -27.82 -2.82
C ALA A 252 10.48 -27.63 -2.84
N LEU A 253 11.07 -27.31 -1.68
CA LEU A 253 12.52 -27.19 -1.53
C LEU A 253 13.23 -28.54 -1.72
N ARG A 254 12.63 -29.65 -1.28
CA ARG A 254 13.18 -31.00 -1.51
C ARG A 254 13.16 -31.35 -3.00
N GLU A 255 12.10 -31.04 -3.72
CA GLU A 255 12.03 -31.24 -5.17
C GLU A 255 13.03 -30.37 -5.92
N LEU A 256 13.13 -29.08 -5.59
CA LEU A 256 14.14 -28.20 -6.17
C LEU A 256 15.56 -28.72 -5.93
N ALA A 257 15.86 -29.20 -4.71
CA ALA A 257 17.15 -29.80 -4.37
C ALA A 257 17.41 -31.15 -5.07
N ARG A 258 16.36 -31.91 -5.42
CA ARG A 258 16.48 -33.13 -6.25
C ARG A 258 16.82 -32.75 -7.69
N LEU A 259 16.11 -31.79 -8.28
CA LEU A 259 16.35 -31.31 -9.64
C LEU A 259 17.76 -30.72 -9.80
N LEU A 260 18.22 -29.92 -8.84
CA LEU A 260 19.58 -29.36 -8.86
C LEU A 260 20.66 -30.44 -8.72
N ARG A 261 20.46 -31.47 -7.89
CA ARG A 261 21.38 -32.61 -7.77
C ARG A 261 21.36 -33.51 -9.01
N GLY A 262 20.19 -33.73 -9.61
CA GLY A 262 20.02 -34.46 -10.86
C GLY A 262 20.70 -33.75 -12.04
N GLY A 263 20.50 -32.43 -12.15
CA GLY A 263 21.17 -31.59 -13.14
C GLY A 263 22.70 -31.59 -13.00
N ARG A 264 23.22 -31.53 -11.76
CA ARG A 264 24.67 -31.68 -11.51
C ARG A 264 25.21 -33.05 -11.91
N ARG A 265 24.45 -34.13 -11.68
CA ARG A 265 24.83 -35.49 -12.12
C ARG A 265 24.79 -35.64 -13.64
N LEU A 266 23.76 -35.11 -14.29
CA LEU A 266 23.67 -35.11 -15.76
C LEU A 266 24.83 -34.32 -16.37
N PHE A 267 25.12 -33.13 -15.84
CA PHE A 267 26.23 -32.28 -16.27
C PHE A 267 27.58 -32.99 -16.09
N ALA A 268 27.81 -33.64 -14.95
CA ALA A 268 29.03 -34.42 -14.69
C ALA A 268 29.17 -35.63 -15.63
N LEU A 269 28.08 -36.32 -15.97
CA LEU A 269 28.07 -37.44 -16.92
C LEU A 269 28.31 -36.98 -18.36
N THR A 270 27.75 -35.85 -18.77
CA THR A 270 28.03 -35.26 -20.09
C THR A 270 29.46 -34.75 -20.19
N LEU A 271 29.99 -34.09 -19.15
CA LEU A 271 31.36 -33.59 -19.12
C LEU A 271 32.39 -34.76 -19.12
N GLY A 272 32.09 -35.83 -18.37
CA GLY A 272 32.90 -37.04 -18.34
C GLY A 272 32.90 -37.81 -19.68
N ARG A 273 31.76 -37.84 -20.39
CA ARG A 273 31.69 -38.41 -21.75
C ARG A 273 32.46 -37.58 -22.78
N SER A 274 32.43 -36.25 -22.70
CA SER A 274 33.20 -35.38 -23.61
C SER A 274 34.71 -35.46 -23.39
N LEU A 275 35.19 -35.74 -22.18
CA LEU A 275 36.62 -35.91 -21.89
C LEU A 275 37.18 -37.27 -22.32
N LEU A 276 36.34 -38.31 -22.42
CA LEU A 276 36.71 -39.64 -22.91
C LEU A 276 36.66 -39.78 -24.44
N ALA A 277 36.00 -38.85 -25.13
CA ALA A 277 35.93 -38.80 -26.59
C ALA A 277 37.13 -38.04 -27.20
N ARG A 278 38.36 -38.54 -27.01
CA ARG A 278 39.49 -38.14 -27.87
C ARG A 278 39.42 -38.93 -29.19
N PRO A 279 39.27 -38.31 -30.37
CA PRO A 279 39.28 -39.05 -31.62
C PRO A 279 40.71 -39.47 -31.99
N LYS A 280 40.90 -40.76 -32.23
CA LYS A 280 42.06 -41.32 -32.94
C LYS A 280 42.06 -40.81 -34.39
N GLU A 281 43.22 -40.31 -34.83
CA GLU A 281 43.52 -39.98 -36.21
C GLU A 281 43.17 -41.12 -37.18
N ARG A 282 42.56 -40.80 -38.32
CA ARG A 282 42.64 -41.65 -39.52
C ARG A 282 42.54 -40.83 -40.82
N ARG A 283 43.66 -40.87 -41.54
CA ARG A 283 43.84 -40.55 -42.97
C ARG A 283 42.87 -41.35 -43.85
N LEU A 284 42.46 -40.77 -44.98
CA LEU A 284 42.30 -41.40 -46.32
C LEU A 284 41.80 -40.30 -47.29
N ALA A 285 42.61 -39.78 -48.22
CA ALA A 285 42.87 -40.29 -49.58
C ALA A 285 41.62 -40.26 -50.48
N LEU A 286 41.46 -39.21 -51.31
CA LEU A 286 41.79 -39.15 -52.75
C LEU A 286 40.80 -39.89 -53.67
N ALA A 287 40.05 -39.12 -54.48
CA ALA A 287 39.52 -39.57 -55.77
C ALA A 287 39.58 -38.40 -56.78
N PRO A 288 39.84 -38.64 -58.09
CA PRO A 288 40.44 -37.62 -58.96
C PRO A 288 39.53 -37.10 -60.09
N SER A 289 39.86 -35.86 -60.50
CA SER A 289 39.92 -35.35 -61.88
C SER A 289 38.64 -35.33 -62.75
N THR A 290 38.19 -34.11 -63.07
CA THR A 290 38.05 -33.70 -64.48
C THR A 290 38.45 -32.22 -64.66
N LYS A 291 39.42 -32.01 -65.55
CA LYS A 291 39.89 -30.71 -66.07
C LYS A 291 38.87 -30.12 -67.05
N ARG A 292 38.54 -28.83 -66.92
CA ARG A 292 38.42 -27.89 -68.05
C ARG A 292 38.93 -26.50 -67.63
N ARG A 293 39.57 -25.83 -68.58
CA ARG A 293 40.52 -24.70 -68.48
C ARG A 293 39.80 -23.37 -68.87
N PRO A 294 40.46 -22.19 -68.94
CA PRO A 294 40.06 -20.98 -68.20
C PRO A 294 39.67 -19.78 -69.09
N ALA A 295 39.06 -18.75 -68.48
CA ALA A 295 39.06 -17.35 -68.94
C ALA A 295 38.69 -16.50 -67.69
N ASP A 296 39.60 -15.82 -67.01
CA ASP A 296 40.26 -14.53 -67.31
C ASP A 296 39.40 -13.29 -66.96
N VAL A 297 40.10 -12.27 -66.42
CA VAL A 297 39.76 -10.83 -66.31
C VAL A 297 39.09 -10.29 -65.01
N ARG A 298 39.98 -9.93 -64.06
CA ARG A 298 40.20 -8.59 -63.42
C ARG A 298 39.21 -7.95 -62.40
N PRO A 299 39.69 -6.96 -61.60
CA PRO A 299 39.32 -6.80 -60.19
C PRO A 299 38.70 -5.43 -59.78
N THR A 300 38.19 -5.38 -58.53
CA THR A 300 38.13 -4.21 -57.59
C THR A 300 37.09 -3.08 -57.87
N PRO A 301 36.93 -2.05 -57.01
CA PRO A 301 36.21 -2.08 -55.72
C PRO A 301 35.30 -0.84 -55.46
N GLY A 302 34.46 -0.89 -54.42
CA GLY A 302 34.28 0.24 -53.50
C GLY A 302 33.09 1.22 -53.66
N SER A 303 32.91 1.97 -52.55
CA SER A 303 32.09 3.18 -52.33
C SER A 303 30.60 2.90 -52.02
N ARG A 304 29.97 3.47 -50.98
CA ARG A 304 30.29 4.56 -50.02
C ARG A 304 29.67 4.24 -48.66
#